data_AF-A0A956X6X3-F1
#
_entry.id   AF-A0A956X6X3-F1
#
_cell.length_a   1.000
_cell.length_b   1.000
_cell.length_c   1.000
_cell.angle_alpha   90.00
_cell.angle_beta   90.00
_cell.angle_gamma   90.00
#
_symmetry.space_group_name_H-M   'P 1'
#
loop_
_entity.id
_entity.type
_entity.pdbx_description
1 polymer ?
#
loop_
_entity_poly.entity_id
_entity_poly.type
_entity_poly.pdbx_seq_one_letter_code
_entity_poly.pdbx_strand_id
1 'polypeptide(L)'
;MNNSSFKQKIAPFLRFRNMAILLVVMLVLLVGPGIAVSSTIPTIAITSVVADQSVSIQTYNYPPNQNFVVTMGPMGSQGIDGYYVTTVNSGNGGSFPATFTIPDPLKGSYQIAIRLQSAQGFYSFNWFYNNTAGTGGQPTTPGYTGIPTFAITAVNTDTDVTITTNNFPAGQKFTVTMGPIGTRGINGIVVGEIDSGTGGTLTKTFPIPAALQGSYQIAIRAQTAHTYPYYPFYAYNWFYNNTTGTGGQPDPAPPSGYTGIPTFKVCEVAKDATATIVTSNFPPGQTFNVTMGPMYTSGINGYVVGTINSGDGSSQRLTFPIPSQLAGSDRISIRAQTAHAYPFFAYNWFYNNTAVVC
;
A
#
# COMPACT_ATOMS: atom_id res chain seq x y z
N MET A 1 94.59 -6.03 -59.15
CA MET A 1 93.53 -5.71 -60.13
C MET A 1 92.25 -5.37 -59.36
N ASN A 2 91.73 -4.17 -59.65
CA ASN A 2 90.49 -3.48 -59.26
C ASN A 2 89.45 -4.09 -58.28
N ASN A 3 89.16 -3.28 -57.25
CA ASN A 3 87.85 -2.77 -56.78
C ASN A 3 86.61 -3.67 -56.85
N SER A 4 85.98 -3.89 -55.69
CA SER A 4 84.80 -3.07 -55.31
C SER A 4 84.31 -3.38 -53.88
N SER A 5 84.23 -2.32 -53.08
CA SER A 5 83.52 -2.23 -51.79
C SER A 5 82.04 -1.95 -52.05
N PHE A 6 81.12 -2.54 -51.27
CA PHE A 6 79.92 -1.83 -50.78
C PHE A 6 79.23 -2.62 -49.64
N LYS A 7 79.24 -2.02 -48.43
CA LYS A 7 78.19 -1.87 -47.37
C LYS A 7 77.09 -2.97 -47.28
N GLN A 8 76.58 -3.45 -46.14
CA GLN A 8 76.17 -2.75 -44.91
C GLN A 8 75.58 -3.77 -43.89
N LYS A 9 75.98 -3.68 -42.61
CA LYS A 9 75.14 -3.70 -41.36
C LYS A 9 74.26 -4.93 -40.95
N ILE A 10 74.52 -5.34 -39.68
CA ILE A 10 73.58 -5.62 -38.55
C ILE A 10 73.10 -7.08 -38.28
N ALA A 11 73.75 -7.68 -37.27
CA ALA A 11 73.20 -8.28 -36.02
C ALA A 11 72.32 -9.57 -36.03
N PRO A 12 72.34 -10.35 -34.92
CA PRO A 12 72.25 -11.81 -34.95
C PRO A 12 70.85 -12.38 -34.66
N PHE A 13 70.32 -13.19 -35.58
CA PHE A 13 68.98 -13.80 -35.49
C PHE A 13 68.89 -15.09 -34.64
N LEU A 14 69.95 -15.49 -33.94
CA LEU A 14 70.05 -16.86 -33.39
C LEU A 14 69.85 -16.98 -31.87
N ARG A 15 69.35 -15.94 -31.18
CA ARG A 15 69.02 -15.98 -29.73
C ARG A 15 67.56 -15.69 -29.37
N PHE A 16 66.67 -15.57 -30.37
CA PHE A 16 65.24 -15.32 -30.12
C PHE A 16 64.34 -16.56 -30.24
N ARG A 17 64.80 -17.65 -30.85
CA ARG A 17 63.95 -18.85 -31.07
C ARG A 17 63.66 -19.67 -29.82
N ASN A 18 64.58 -19.71 -28.84
CA ASN A 18 64.38 -20.52 -27.63
C ASN A 18 63.71 -19.75 -26.47
N MET A 19 63.69 -18.41 -26.50
CA MET A 19 62.84 -17.62 -25.59
C MET A 19 61.40 -17.52 -26.09
N ALA A 20 61.15 -17.57 -27.40
CA ALA A 20 59.80 -17.57 -27.95
C ALA A 20 59.02 -18.85 -27.61
N ILE A 21 59.67 -20.02 -27.62
CA ILE A 21 59.02 -21.30 -27.30
C ILE A 21 58.70 -21.42 -25.80
N LEU A 22 59.58 -20.93 -24.91
CA LEU A 22 59.31 -20.93 -23.47
C LEU A 22 58.16 -19.97 -23.10
N LEU A 23 58.04 -18.84 -23.82
CA LEU A 23 56.97 -17.86 -23.61
C LEU A 23 55.63 -18.36 -24.19
N VAL A 24 55.65 -19.14 -25.27
CA VAL A 24 54.45 -19.80 -25.84
C VAL A 24 53.98 -20.97 -24.97
N VAL A 25 54.87 -21.76 -24.35
CA VAL A 25 54.48 -22.84 -23.43
C VAL A 25 53.98 -22.28 -22.08
N MET A 26 54.53 -21.16 -21.59
CA MET A 26 53.94 -20.43 -20.44
C MET A 26 52.61 -19.75 -20.78
N LEU A 27 52.34 -19.42 -22.06
CA LEU A 27 51.05 -18.88 -22.49
C LEU A 27 49.97 -19.98 -22.61
N VAL A 28 50.35 -21.22 -22.91
CA VAL A 28 49.43 -22.36 -23.01
C VAL A 28 49.10 -22.98 -21.63
N LEU A 29 49.93 -22.75 -20.60
CA LEU A 29 49.65 -23.16 -19.22
C LEU A 29 48.78 -22.18 -18.41
N LEU A 30 48.37 -21.04 -18.98
CA LEU A 30 47.36 -20.13 -18.39
C LEU A 30 45.95 -20.32 -18.94
N VAL A 31 45.71 -21.35 -19.76
CA VAL A 31 44.38 -21.75 -20.23
C VAL A 31 43.94 -23.04 -19.52
N GLY A 32 44.03 -23.04 -18.18
CA GLY A 32 43.03 -23.80 -17.42
C GLY A 32 41.65 -23.24 -17.79
N PRO A 33 40.56 -24.03 -17.76
CA PRO A 33 39.24 -23.45 -17.90
C PRO A 33 39.13 -22.43 -16.76
N GLY A 34 39.29 -21.15 -17.09
CA GLY A 34 38.73 -20.09 -16.29
C GLY A 34 37.28 -20.50 -16.20
N ILE A 35 36.86 -20.96 -15.01
CA ILE A 35 35.44 -21.08 -14.75
C ILE A 35 34.99 -19.65 -14.87
N ALA A 36 34.52 -19.29 -16.06
CA ALA A 36 33.71 -18.13 -16.26
C ALA A 36 32.46 -18.44 -15.42
N VAL A 37 32.55 -18.13 -14.13
CA VAL A 37 31.36 -17.83 -13.35
C VAL A 37 30.84 -16.54 -13.97
N SER A 38 30.12 -16.71 -15.08
CA SER A 38 29.04 -15.82 -15.40
C SER A 38 28.14 -15.85 -14.18
N SER A 39 28.37 -14.92 -13.24
CA SER A 39 27.45 -14.68 -12.13
C SER A 39 26.24 -13.95 -12.69
N THR A 40 25.64 -14.50 -13.75
CA THR A 40 24.36 -14.05 -14.25
C THR A 40 23.37 -14.41 -13.16
N ILE A 41 23.04 -13.39 -12.37
CA ILE A 41 22.13 -13.47 -11.24
C ILE A 41 20.78 -13.92 -11.81
N PRO A 42 20.21 -15.04 -11.33
CA PRO A 42 18.87 -15.43 -11.73
C PRO A 42 17.88 -14.34 -11.35
N THR A 43 17.03 -13.94 -12.29
CA THR A 43 15.97 -12.96 -12.03
C THR A 43 14.62 -13.48 -12.52
N ILE A 44 13.55 -12.87 -12.03
CA ILE A 44 12.18 -13.21 -12.42
C ILE A 44 11.37 -11.94 -12.68
N ALA A 45 10.56 -11.98 -13.72
CA ALA A 45 9.55 -10.97 -14.02
C ALA A 45 8.15 -11.56 -13.81
N ILE A 46 7.25 -10.79 -13.21
CA ILE A 46 5.83 -11.16 -13.10
C ILE A 46 5.18 -10.87 -14.46
N THR A 47 4.53 -11.87 -15.05
CA THR A 47 3.92 -11.75 -16.38
C THR A 47 2.39 -11.69 -16.32
N SER A 48 1.77 -12.35 -15.35
CA SER A 48 0.32 -12.33 -15.16
C SER A 48 -0.01 -12.74 -13.73
N VAL A 49 -1.12 -12.24 -13.21
CA VAL A 49 -1.68 -12.66 -11.92
C VAL A 49 -3.17 -12.90 -12.12
N VAL A 50 -3.68 -13.97 -11.52
CA VAL A 50 -5.12 -14.22 -11.34
C VAL A 50 -5.37 -14.16 -9.83
N ALA A 51 -6.17 -13.17 -9.42
CA ALA A 51 -6.44 -12.91 -8.01
C ALA A 51 -6.84 -14.18 -7.25
N ASP A 52 -6.18 -14.41 -6.11
CA ASP A 52 -6.38 -15.53 -5.19
C ASP A 52 -6.21 -16.92 -5.78
N GLN A 53 -5.66 -17.00 -6.99
CA GLN A 53 -5.53 -18.25 -7.73
C GLN A 53 -4.09 -18.51 -8.12
N SER A 54 -3.48 -17.66 -8.93
CA SER A 54 -2.15 -17.95 -9.48
C SER A 54 -1.35 -16.71 -9.86
N VAL A 55 -0.04 -16.88 -9.91
CA VAL A 55 0.90 -15.94 -10.51
C VAL A 55 1.71 -16.64 -11.58
N SER A 56 1.84 -16.01 -12.74
CA SER A 56 2.74 -16.41 -13.81
C SER A 56 3.97 -15.51 -13.83
N ILE A 57 5.12 -16.13 -14.06
CA ILE A 57 6.41 -15.47 -14.14
C ILE A 57 7.16 -15.87 -15.40
N GLN A 58 8.15 -15.06 -15.75
CA GLN A 58 9.20 -15.37 -16.71
C GLN A 58 10.54 -15.35 -15.96
N THR A 59 11.29 -16.45 -16.02
CA THR A 59 12.65 -16.52 -15.46
C THR A 59 13.68 -15.99 -16.45
N TYR A 60 14.83 -15.57 -15.93
CA TYR A 60 16.02 -15.21 -16.70
C TYR A 60 17.28 -15.72 -16.01
N ASN A 61 18.25 -16.16 -16.80
CA ASN A 61 19.60 -16.52 -16.33
C ASN A 61 19.65 -17.66 -15.31
N TYR A 62 18.68 -18.58 -15.31
CA TYR A 62 18.70 -19.69 -14.37
C TYR A 62 19.82 -20.68 -14.73
N PRO A 63 20.59 -21.19 -13.76
CA PRO A 63 21.58 -22.25 -14.01
C PRO A 63 20.88 -23.54 -14.47
N PRO A 64 21.46 -24.33 -15.37
CA PRO A 64 20.89 -25.60 -15.80
C PRO A 64 20.88 -26.66 -14.68
N ASN A 65 19.89 -27.55 -14.73
CA ASN A 65 19.73 -28.74 -13.90
C ASN A 65 19.74 -28.48 -12.39
N GLN A 66 19.14 -27.37 -11.95
CA GLN A 66 18.99 -27.02 -10.54
C GLN A 66 17.53 -27.11 -10.11
N ASN A 67 17.31 -27.64 -8.90
CA ASN A 67 15.99 -27.62 -8.26
C ASN A 67 15.84 -26.32 -7.46
N PHE A 68 14.77 -25.59 -7.72
CA PHE A 68 14.39 -24.38 -6.99
C PHE A 68 13.14 -24.64 -6.17
N VAL A 69 13.26 -24.51 -4.85
CA VAL A 69 12.12 -24.43 -3.95
C VAL A 69 11.44 -23.10 -4.16
N VAL A 70 10.14 -23.14 -4.44
CA VAL A 70 9.29 -21.97 -4.65
C VAL A 70 8.51 -21.70 -3.38
N THR A 71 8.70 -20.53 -2.81
CA THR A 71 7.96 -20.05 -1.63
C THR A 71 7.24 -18.76 -1.96
N MET A 72 6.07 -18.59 -1.35
CA MET A 72 5.35 -17.31 -1.36
C MET A 72 5.13 -16.83 0.06
N GLY A 73 5.30 -15.55 0.29
CA GLY A 73 5.19 -14.96 1.62
C GLY A 73 4.66 -13.54 1.59
N PRO A 74 4.53 -12.91 2.77
CA PRO A 74 4.09 -11.53 2.89
C PRO A 74 4.99 -10.57 2.10
N MET A 75 4.45 -9.45 1.61
CA MET A 75 5.25 -8.40 0.98
C MET A 75 6.37 -7.92 1.92
N GLY A 76 7.57 -7.70 1.37
CA GLY A 76 8.77 -7.32 2.13
C GLY A 76 9.57 -8.50 2.69
N SER A 77 9.01 -9.72 2.74
CA SER A 77 9.74 -10.94 3.18
C SER A 77 10.73 -11.47 2.15
N GLN A 78 10.66 -11.00 0.90
CA GLN A 78 11.35 -11.60 -0.24
C GLN A 78 11.03 -13.10 -0.44
N GLY A 79 9.93 -13.60 0.13
CA GLY A 79 9.55 -15.01 0.17
C GLY A 79 10.43 -15.89 1.07
N ILE A 80 11.29 -15.31 1.91
CA ILE A 80 12.04 -16.05 2.93
C ILE A 80 11.07 -16.56 4.00
N ASP A 81 11.21 -17.83 4.39
CA ASP A 81 10.32 -18.54 5.32
C ASP A 81 8.83 -18.45 4.95
N GLY A 82 8.55 -18.24 3.65
CA GLY A 82 7.20 -18.23 3.10
C GLY A 82 6.59 -19.63 3.02
N TYR A 83 5.30 -19.68 2.70
CA TYR A 83 4.58 -20.92 2.43
C TYR A 83 5.19 -21.63 1.23
N TYR A 84 5.49 -22.91 1.41
CA TYR A 84 5.91 -23.79 0.33
C TYR A 84 4.82 -23.88 -0.73
N VAL A 85 5.20 -23.63 -1.99
CA VAL A 85 4.29 -23.76 -3.14
C VAL A 85 4.60 -25.04 -3.91
N THR A 86 5.84 -25.17 -4.40
CA THR A 86 6.30 -26.32 -5.17
C THR A 86 7.83 -26.32 -5.30
N THR A 87 8.38 -27.30 -6.01
CA THR A 87 9.77 -27.31 -6.46
C THR A 87 9.81 -27.39 -7.99
N VAL A 88 10.61 -26.55 -8.64
CA VAL A 88 10.78 -26.53 -10.11
C VAL A 88 12.22 -26.83 -10.49
N ASN A 89 12.43 -27.69 -11.49
CA ASN A 89 13.76 -27.93 -12.06
C ASN A 89 14.00 -26.98 -13.24
N SER A 90 15.18 -26.36 -13.30
CA SER A 90 15.53 -25.40 -14.35
C SER A 90 15.89 -26.03 -15.70
N GLY A 91 16.01 -27.35 -15.80
CA GLY A 91 16.30 -28.07 -17.05
C GLY A 91 17.55 -27.53 -17.75
N ASN A 92 17.40 -27.02 -18.97
CA ASN A 92 18.51 -26.43 -19.72
C ASN A 92 19.00 -25.07 -19.19
N GLY A 93 18.36 -24.51 -18.16
CA GLY A 93 18.66 -23.19 -17.63
C GLY A 93 18.15 -22.06 -18.53
N GLY A 94 18.63 -20.85 -18.30
CA GLY A 94 18.25 -19.66 -19.06
C GLY A 94 16.88 -19.11 -18.64
N SER A 95 16.00 -18.90 -19.63
CA SER A 95 14.71 -18.24 -19.45
C SER A 95 13.56 -19.20 -19.79
N PHE A 96 12.60 -19.35 -18.88
CA PHE A 96 11.40 -20.16 -19.07
C PHE A 96 10.19 -19.58 -18.32
N PRO A 97 8.96 -19.78 -18.83
CA PRO A 97 7.76 -19.38 -18.11
C PRO A 97 7.38 -20.40 -17.02
N ALA A 98 6.77 -19.93 -15.94
CA ALA A 98 6.20 -20.79 -14.90
C ALA A 98 4.97 -20.14 -14.26
N THR A 99 4.00 -20.95 -13.86
CA THR A 99 2.79 -20.50 -13.16
C THR A 99 2.65 -21.25 -11.85
N PHE A 100 2.35 -20.51 -10.79
CA PHE A 100 2.28 -21.02 -9.43
C PHE A 100 0.97 -20.65 -8.77
N THR A 101 0.35 -21.61 -8.08
CA THR A 101 -0.86 -21.38 -7.29
C THR A 101 -0.52 -20.58 -6.04
N ILE A 102 -1.37 -19.59 -5.71
CA ILE A 102 -1.25 -18.81 -4.48
C ILE A 102 -1.69 -19.69 -3.30
N PRO A 103 -0.85 -19.87 -2.25
CA PRO A 103 -1.22 -20.62 -1.05
C PRO A 103 -2.48 -20.07 -0.38
N ASP A 104 -3.33 -20.95 0.17
CA ASP A 104 -4.57 -20.57 0.86
C ASP A 104 -4.39 -19.46 1.91
N PRO A 105 -3.34 -19.48 2.76
CA PRO A 105 -3.13 -18.42 3.75
C PRO A 105 -2.81 -17.04 3.17
N LEU A 106 -2.49 -16.96 1.87
CA LEU A 106 -2.16 -15.73 1.17
C LEU A 106 -3.29 -15.21 0.27
N LYS A 107 -4.38 -15.96 0.11
CA LYS A 107 -5.58 -15.46 -0.57
C LYS A 107 -6.14 -14.25 0.19
N GLY A 108 -6.59 -13.23 -0.54
CA GLY A 108 -6.98 -11.91 -0.04
C GLY A 108 -5.80 -10.96 0.22
N SER A 109 -4.54 -11.44 0.24
CA SER A 109 -3.38 -10.58 0.47
C SER A 109 -3.16 -9.66 -0.72
N TYR A 110 -3.12 -8.34 -0.51
CA TYR A 110 -2.99 -7.35 -1.59
C TYR A 110 -1.67 -7.44 -2.38
N GLN A 111 -0.56 -7.71 -1.69
CA GLN A 111 0.76 -7.90 -2.27
C GLN A 111 1.38 -9.19 -1.71
N ILE A 112 2.01 -9.96 -2.59
CA ILE A 112 2.63 -11.25 -2.26
C ILE A 112 4.06 -11.25 -2.79
N ALA A 113 5.02 -11.64 -1.94
CA ALA A 113 6.39 -11.91 -2.37
C ALA A 113 6.49 -13.35 -2.85
N ILE A 114 7.24 -13.57 -3.93
CA ILE A 114 7.58 -14.91 -4.46
C ILE A 114 9.10 -15.06 -4.50
N ARG A 115 9.58 -16.24 -4.12
CA ARG A 115 11.00 -16.60 -4.13
C ARG A 115 11.19 -17.94 -4.79
N LEU A 116 12.25 -18.06 -5.58
CA LEU A 116 12.77 -19.31 -6.06
C LEU A 116 14.20 -19.44 -5.54
N GLN A 117 14.51 -20.51 -4.81
CA GLN A 117 15.84 -20.72 -4.24
C GLN A 117 16.34 -22.16 -4.41
N SER A 118 17.61 -22.33 -4.78
CA SER A 118 18.26 -23.64 -4.88
C SER A 118 19.17 -23.90 -3.68
N ALA A 119 19.45 -25.17 -3.40
CA ALA A 119 20.38 -25.59 -2.33
C ALA A 119 21.83 -25.14 -2.60
N GLN A 120 22.13 -24.77 -3.84
CA GLN A 120 23.42 -24.34 -4.36
C GLN A 120 23.62 -22.83 -4.23
N GLY A 121 22.68 -22.12 -3.58
CA GLY A 121 22.78 -20.71 -3.26
C GLY A 121 22.26 -19.75 -4.34
N PHE A 122 21.69 -20.28 -5.43
CA PHE A 122 21.02 -19.44 -6.44
C PHE A 122 19.64 -19.07 -5.97
N TYR A 123 19.29 -17.79 -6.05
CA TYR A 123 17.94 -17.35 -5.75
C TYR A 123 17.50 -16.18 -6.62
N SER A 124 16.20 -16.07 -6.79
CA SER A 124 15.53 -14.89 -7.30
C SER A 124 14.30 -14.62 -6.44
N PHE A 125 13.90 -13.36 -6.37
CA PHE A 125 12.67 -12.99 -5.71
C PHE A 125 12.05 -11.80 -6.43
N ASN A 126 10.74 -11.66 -6.27
CA ASN A 126 9.99 -10.50 -6.70
C ASN A 126 8.72 -10.41 -5.84
N TRP A 127 7.88 -9.44 -6.13
CA TRP A 127 6.56 -9.35 -5.53
C TRP A 127 5.55 -8.95 -6.60
N PHE A 128 4.29 -9.27 -6.35
CA PHE A 128 3.18 -8.93 -7.24
C PHE A 128 1.98 -8.45 -6.44
N TYR A 129 1.16 -7.63 -7.07
CA TYR A 129 -0.19 -7.37 -6.59
C TYR A 129 -1.04 -8.61 -6.86
N ASN A 130 -1.72 -9.13 -5.85
CA ASN A 130 -2.66 -10.23 -5.99
C ASN A 130 -3.99 -9.72 -6.54
N ASN A 131 -3.93 -9.14 -7.73
CA ASN A 131 -5.08 -8.69 -8.46
C ASN A 131 -4.97 -9.19 -9.90
N THR A 132 -6.10 -9.46 -10.53
CA THR A 132 -6.10 -9.85 -11.93
C THR A 132 -5.83 -8.61 -12.77
N ALA A 133 -4.56 -8.37 -13.10
CA ALA A 133 -4.16 -7.22 -13.89
C ALA A 133 -4.55 -7.42 -15.36
N GLY A 134 -5.64 -6.77 -15.78
CA GLY A 134 -5.67 -6.14 -17.10
C GLY A 134 -4.67 -4.99 -17.10
N THR A 135 -3.91 -4.83 -18.17
CA THR A 135 -2.84 -3.82 -18.34
C THR A 135 -3.21 -2.45 -17.76
N GLY A 136 -2.44 -1.98 -16.77
CA GLY A 136 -2.31 -0.57 -16.36
C GLY A 136 -3.39 -0.04 -15.41
N GLY A 137 -3.04 0.19 -14.15
CA GLY A 137 -3.87 0.95 -13.21
C GLY A 137 -3.70 0.51 -11.77
N GLN A 138 -3.78 1.48 -10.86
CA GLN A 138 -3.77 1.33 -9.41
C GLN A 138 -4.68 0.18 -8.89
N PRO A 139 -4.41 -0.31 -7.67
CA PRO A 139 -5.01 -1.51 -7.16
C PRO A 139 -6.51 -1.43 -6.98
N THR A 140 -7.20 -2.26 -7.73
CA THR A 140 -8.55 -2.68 -7.42
C THR A 140 -8.49 -4.19 -7.25
N THR A 141 -9.09 -4.74 -6.19
CA THR A 141 -9.79 -6.03 -6.35
C THR A 141 -10.61 -5.86 -7.62
N PRO A 142 -10.58 -6.73 -8.65
CA PRO A 142 -11.21 -6.42 -9.93
C PRO A 142 -12.65 -5.88 -9.75
N GLY A 143 -12.83 -4.55 -9.90
CA GLY A 143 -14.09 -3.84 -9.68
C GLY A 143 -14.38 -3.19 -8.30
N TYR A 144 -13.59 -3.41 -7.24
CA TYR A 144 -13.81 -2.79 -5.92
C TYR A 144 -13.07 -1.46 -5.78
N THR A 145 -13.83 -0.37 -5.62
CA THR A 145 -13.33 0.97 -5.28
C THR A 145 -14.15 1.54 -4.13
N GLY A 146 -13.54 2.36 -3.26
CA GLY A 146 -14.22 3.02 -2.15
C GLY A 146 -14.01 2.35 -0.79
N ILE A 147 -14.78 2.82 0.20
CA ILE A 147 -14.67 2.41 1.61
C ILE A 147 -15.91 1.56 1.95
N PRO A 148 -15.77 0.41 2.62
CA PRO A 148 -16.93 -0.34 3.10
C PRO A 148 -17.61 0.44 4.22
N THR A 149 -18.93 0.58 4.14
CA THR A 149 -19.75 1.21 5.18
C THR A 149 -20.95 0.33 5.51
N PHE A 150 -21.64 0.60 6.61
CA PHE A 150 -22.94 0.02 6.86
C PHE A 150 -23.82 1.00 7.65
N ALA A 151 -25.12 0.94 7.37
CA ALA A 151 -26.13 1.64 8.14
C ALA A 151 -26.73 0.72 9.19
N ILE A 152 -27.15 1.30 10.31
CA ILE A 152 -28.01 0.62 11.26
C ILE A 152 -29.45 0.82 10.77
N THR A 153 -30.20 -0.26 10.61
CA THR A 153 -31.54 -0.23 9.98
C THR A 153 -32.65 -0.63 10.92
N ALA A 154 -32.34 -1.38 11.98
CA ALA A 154 -33.27 -1.65 13.07
C ALA A 154 -32.51 -1.91 14.37
N VAL A 155 -33.13 -1.57 15.51
CA VAL A 155 -32.63 -1.90 16.84
C VAL A 155 -33.80 -2.43 17.67
N ASN A 156 -33.65 -3.65 18.20
CA ASN A 156 -34.50 -4.18 19.24
C ASN A 156 -33.77 -4.04 20.57
N THR A 157 -34.30 -3.21 21.46
CA THR A 157 -33.65 -2.88 22.74
C THR A 157 -33.22 -4.13 23.49
N ASP A 158 -31.97 -4.13 23.94
CA ASP A 158 -31.30 -5.18 24.70
C ASP A 158 -31.26 -6.56 24.01
N THR A 159 -31.68 -6.64 22.75
CA THR A 159 -31.89 -7.89 22.05
C THR A 159 -30.95 -7.99 20.86
N ASP A 160 -31.11 -7.13 19.85
CA ASP A 160 -30.34 -7.21 18.62
C ASP A 160 -30.31 -5.88 17.86
N VAL A 161 -29.38 -5.81 16.90
CA VAL A 161 -29.25 -4.72 15.94
C VAL A 161 -29.17 -5.29 14.54
N THR A 162 -29.89 -4.69 13.60
CA THR A 162 -29.83 -5.00 12.18
C THR A 162 -29.03 -3.93 11.47
N ILE A 163 -28.11 -4.37 10.61
CA ILE A 163 -27.29 -3.51 9.75
C ILE A 163 -27.53 -3.84 8.28
N THR A 164 -27.35 -2.83 7.43
CA THR A 164 -27.28 -3.00 5.98
C THR A 164 -25.93 -2.48 5.48
N THR A 165 -25.13 -3.37 4.90
CA THR A 165 -23.80 -3.02 4.37
C THR A 165 -23.93 -2.22 3.08
N ASN A 166 -22.88 -1.48 2.75
CA ASN A 166 -22.71 -0.81 1.48
C ASN A 166 -21.24 -0.93 1.07
N ASN A 167 -21.02 -1.25 -0.20
CA ASN A 167 -19.69 -1.37 -0.77
C ASN A 167 -18.78 -2.30 0.06
N PHE A 168 -19.28 -3.45 0.53
CA PHE A 168 -18.40 -4.46 1.12
C PHE A 168 -17.64 -5.20 0.01
N PRO A 169 -16.33 -5.43 0.11
CA PRO A 169 -15.58 -6.20 -0.87
C PRO A 169 -16.10 -7.64 -0.95
N ALA A 170 -16.16 -8.21 -2.16
CA ALA A 170 -16.58 -9.58 -2.40
C ALA A 170 -15.59 -10.61 -1.83
N GLY A 171 -16.09 -11.79 -1.46
CA GLY A 171 -15.30 -12.94 -1.03
C GLY A 171 -14.54 -12.76 0.30
N GLN A 172 -14.98 -11.82 1.14
CA GLN A 172 -14.33 -11.48 2.41
C GLN A 172 -15.14 -11.99 3.60
N LYS A 173 -14.44 -12.37 4.66
CA LYS A 173 -15.05 -12.68 5.96
C LYS A 173 -14.74 -11.58 6.96
N PHE A 174 -15.79 -10.98 7.52
CA PHE A 174 -15.70 -9.96 8.54
C PHE A 174 -16.13 -10.52 9.88
N THR A 175 -15.27 -10.41 10.89
CA THR A 175 -15.67 -10.56 12.29
C THR A 175 -16.42 -9.32 12.72
N VAL A 176 -17.58 -9.50 13.34
CA VAL A 176 -18.40 -8.41 13.86
C VAL A 176 -18.24 -8.32 15.38
N THR A 177 -17.89 -7.15 15.87
CA THR A 177 -17.70 -6.88 17.29
C THR A 177 -18.59 -5.73 17.76
N MET A 178 -19.05 -5.80 19.01
CA MET A 178 -19.73 -4.71 19.70
C MET A 178 -18.97 -4.31 20.98
N GLY A 179 -19.01 -3.02 21.31
CA GLY A 179 -18.37 -2.51 22.51
C GLY A 179 -18.96 -1.18 22.98
N PRO A 180 -18.41 -0.61 24.06
CA PRO A 180 -18.82 0.70 24.54
C PRO A 180 -18.68 1.79 23.47
N ILE A 181 -19.52 2.81 23.53
CA ILE A 181 -19.42 3.99 22.64
C ILE A 181 -18.02 4.63 22.71
N GLY A 182 -17.55 5.17 21.58
CA GLY A 182 -16.21 5.76 21.44
C GLY A 182 -15.09 4.77 21.09
N THR A 183 -15.28 3.47 21.32
CA THR A 183 -14.30 2.42 20.98
C THR A 183 -14.25 2.08 19.49
N ARG A 184 -15.26 2.48 18.72
CA ARG A 184 -15.49 2.06 17.33
C ARG A 184 -15.54 0.53 17.18
N GLY A 185 -15.91 -0.19 18.24
CA GLY A 185 -15.95 -1.65 18.28
C GLY A 185 -14.57 -2.33 18.29
N ILE A 186 -13.48 -1.59 18.42
CA ILE A 186 -12.13 -2.16 18.52
C ILE A 186 -12.01 -2.96 19.82
N ASN A 187 -11.52 -4.19 19.72
CA ASN A 187 -11.43 -5.15 20.84
C ASN A 187 -12.79 -5.39 21.56
N GLY A 188 -13.90 -5.19 20.85
CA GLY A 188 -15.23 -5.47 21.36
C GLY A 188 -15.55 -6.97 21.45
N ILE A 189 -16.69 -7.29 22.05
CA ILE A 189 -17.23 -8.64 22.14
C ILE A 189 -17.65 -9.10 20.73
N VAL A 190 -17.19 -10.27 20.30
CA VAL A 190 -17.58 -10.86 19.02
C VAL A 190 -19.06 -11.25 19.08
N VAL A 191 -19.85 -10.74 18.13
CA VAL A 191 -21.31 -10.96 18.05
C VAL A 191 -21.72 -11.74 16.80
N GLY A 192 -20.79 -12.00 15.89
CA GLY A 192 -21.04 -12.81 14.70
C GLY A 192 -20.02 -12.56 13.59
N GLU A 193 -20.34 -13.07 12.41
CA GLU A 193 -19.53 -12.93 11.21
C GLU A 193 -20.39 -12.53 10.00
N ILE A 194 -19.77 -11.87 9.03
CA ILE A 194 -20.33 -11.59 7.72
C ILE A 194 -19.44 -12.27 6.68
N ASP A 195 -19.99 -13.24 5.95
CA ASP A 195 -19.44 -13.65 4.67
C ASP A 195 -20.02 -12.71 3.60
N SER A 196 -19.15 -11.96 2.91
CA SER A 196 -19.58 -10.94 1.98
C SER A 196 -20.02 -11.48 0.63
N GLY A 197 -19.75 -12.75 0.31
CA GLY A 197 -20.18 -13.36 -0.96
C GLY A 197 -19.82 -12.52 -2.19
N THR A 198 -20.82 -12.00 -2.91
CA THR A 198 -20.64 -11.12 -4.08
C THR A 198 -20.21 -9.69 -3.76
N GLY A 199 -20.14 -9.32 -2.48
CA GLY A 199 -19.88 -7.96 -2.02
C GLY A 199 -21.10 -7.04 -2.09
N GLY A 200 -20.89 -5.76 -1.79
CA GLY A 200 -21.92 -4.71 -1.84
C GLY A 200 -22.83 -4.71 -0.63
N THR A 201 -24.13 -4.91 -0.88
CA THR A 201 -25.22 -4.72 0.09
C THR A 201 -25.73 -6.04 0.63
N LEU A 202 -25.65 -6.20 1.94
CA LEU A 202 -26.09 -7.36 2.71
C LEU A 202 -26.82 -6.84 3.95
N THR A 203 -27.93 -7.48 4.32
CA THR A 203 -28.63 -7.19 5.58
C THR A 203 -28.35 -8.31 6.57
N LYS A 204 -27.88 -7.96 7.77
CA LYS A 204 -27.52 -8.90 8.83
C LYS A 204 -27.97 -8.38 10.19
N THR A 205 -28.43 -9.29 11.04
CA THR A 205 -28.86 -9.00 12.41
C THR A 205 -27.91 -9.66 13.39
N PHE A 206 -27.49 -8.93 14.41
CA PHE A 206 -26.53 -9.37 15.42
C PHE A 206 -27.10 -9.19 16.82
N PRO A 207 -26.99 -10.20 17.71
CA PRO A 207 -27.43 -10.09 19.07
C PRO A 207 -26.58 -9.06 19.84
N ILE A 208 -27.24 -8.28 20.70
CA ILE A 208 -26.55 -7.40 21.66
C ILE A 208 -26.01 -8.30 22.80
N PRO A 209 -24.70 -8.28 23.09
CA PRO A 209 -24.15 -9.04 24.21
C PRO A 209 -24.81 -8.68 25.54
N ALA A 210 -25.01 -9.66 26.42
CA ALA A 210 -25.56 -9.43 27.77
C ALA A 210 -24.79 -8.35 28.55
N ALA A 211 -23.47 -8.26 28.37
CA ALA A 211 -22.62 -7.25 29.02
C ALA A 211 -22.88 -5.80 28.53
N LEU A 212 -23.60 -5.62 27.42
CA LEU A 212 -23.94 -4.32 26.85
C LEU A 212 -25.44 -4.01 26.95
N GLN A 213 -26.27 -4.93 27.44
CA GLN A 213 -27.67 -4.66 27.74
C GLN A 213 -27.78 -3.54 28.80
N GLY A 214 -28.79 -2.69 28.66
CA GLY A 214 -28.96 -1.45 29.44
C GLY A 214 -28.01 -0.31 29.07
N SER A 215 -27.00 -0.54 28.21
CA SER A 215 -26.11 0.54 27.74
C SER A 215 -26.87 1.45 26.77
N TYR A 216 -26.86 2.76 27.01
CA TYR A 216 -27.60 3.72 26.18
C TYR A 216 -27.10 3.80 24.72
N GLN A 217 -25.78 3.66 24.50
CA GLN A 217 -25.15 3.69 23.18
C GLN A 217 -24.13 2.56 23.05
N ILE A 218 -24.10 1.92 21.89
CA ILE A 218 -23.23 0.78 21.59
C ILE A 218 -22.51 1.03 20.27
N ALA A 219 -21.19 0.81 20.25
CA ALA A 219 -20.40 0.81 19.03
C ALA A 219 -20.39 -0.59 18.41
N ILE A 220 -20.41 -0.68 17.08
CA ILE A 220 -20.35 -1.92 16.30
C ILE A 220 -19.33 -1.80 15.17
N ARG A 221 -18.60 -2.88 14.89
CA ARG A 221 -17.56 -2.93 13.87
C ARG A 221 -17.63 -4.25 13.12
N ALA A 222 -17.43 -4.20 11.81
CA ALA A 222 -17.15 -5.37 10.98
C ALA A 222 -15.71 -5.23 10.46
N GLN A 223 -14.86 -6.23 10.68
CA GLN A 223 -13.45 -6.18 10.28
C GLN A 223 -12.97 -7.53 9.73
N THR A 224 -12.21 -7.52 8.63
CA THR A 224 -11.54 -8.74 8.15
C THR A 224 -10.32 -9.10 8.99
N ALA A 225 -9.99 -10.39 9.05
CA ALA A 225 -8.78 -10.87 9.68
C ALA A 225 -7.56 -10.52 8.81
N HIS A 226 -6.88 -9.42 9.13
CA HIS A 226 -5.61 -9.03 8.49
C HIS A 226 -4.64 -8.54 9.57
N THR A 227 -3.39 -8.96 9.47
CA THR A 227 -2.28 -8.49 10.31
C THR A 227 -1.31 -7.66 9.47
N TYR A 228 -0.55 -6.79 10.13
CA TYR A 228 0.53 -6.03 9.48
C TYR A 228 1.43 -6.94 8.63
N PRO A 229 1.84 -6.53 7.40
CA PRO A 229 1.74 -5.18 6.81
C PRO A 229 0.41 -4.81 6.16
N TYR A 230 -0.65 -5.63 6.31
CA TYR A 230 -1.95 -5.40 5.70
C TYR A 230 -2.90 -4.64 6.64
N TYR A 231 -3.63 -3.67 6.10
CA TYR A 231 -4.73 -3.03 6.81
C TYR A 231 -6.02 -3.81 6.55
N PRO A 232 -6.79 -4.15 7.59
CA PRO A 232 -8.05 -4.87 7.41
C PRO A 232 -9.05 -3.98 6.66
N PHE A 233 -9.91 -4.61 5.86
CA PHE A 233 -11.16 -3.94 5.48
C PHE A 233 -12.00 -3.83 6.75
N TYR A 234 -12.49 -2.63 7.01
CA TYR A 234 -13.34 -2.42 8.16
C TYR A 234 -14.41 -1.38 7.88
N ALA A 235 -15.56 -1.59 8.51
CA ALA A 235 -16.60 -0.60 8.66
C ALA A 235 -16.97 -0.56 10.15
N TYR A 236 -17.38 0.60 10.65
CA TYR A 236 -17.89 0.72 12.00
C TYR A 236 -19.01 1.75 12.04
N ASN A 237 -19.90 1.59 13.03
CA ASN A 237 -20.97 2.53 13.33
C ASN A 237 -21.29 2.44 14.83
N TRP A 238 -22.34 3.13 15.25
CA TRP A 238 -22.89 3.02 16.60
C TRP A 238 -24.42 3.20 16.55
N PHE A 239 -25.10 2.77 17.60
CA PHE A 239 -26.56 2.91 17.71
C PHE A 239 -27.00 3.19 19.14
N TYR A 240 -28.19 3.78 19.28
CA TYR A 240 -28.90 3.84 20.55
C TYR A 240 -29.57 2.51 20.81
N ASN A 241 -29.37 1.97 22.00
CA ASN A 241 -30.03 0.74 22.42
C ASN A 241 -31.43 1.07 22.96
N ASN A 242 -32.33 1.54 22.09
CA ASN A 242 -33.72 1.85 22.41
C ASN A 242 -34.61 1.65 21.16
N THR A 243 -35.92 1.49 21.34
CA THR A 243 -36.89 1.24 20.25
C THR A 243 -37.31 2.50 19.50
N THR A 244 -36.88 3.69 19.94
CA THR A 244 -37.30 4.99 19.38
C THR A 244 -36.20 5.69 18.57
N GLY A 245 -34.97 5.16 18.57
CA GLY A 245 -33.86 5.68 17.79
C GLY A 245 -33.54 4.76 16.63
N THR A 246 -33.83 5.18 15.40
CA THR A 246 -32.98 4.82 14.27
C THR A 246 -31.58 5.38 14.57
N GLY A 247 -30.77 4.60 15.28
CA GLY A 247 -29.32 4.71 15.20
C GLY A 247 -28.92 4.51 13.74
N GLY A 248 -27.85 5.15 13.30
CA GLY A 248 -27.54 5.39 11.89
C GLY A 248 -27.78 6.84 11.52
N GLN A 249 -26.72 7.48 11.02
CA GLN A 249 -26.75 8.78 10.33
C GLN A 249 -28.05 8.95 9.51
N PRO A 250 -28.97 9.90 9.82
CA PRO A 250 -29.58 10.62 8.71
C PRO A 250 -28.41 11.28 8.00
N ASP A 251 -28.21 10.96 6.72
CA ASP A 251 -27.35 11.82 5.92
C ASP A 251 -27.93 13.22 6.08
N PRO A 252 -27.19 14.21 6.60
CA PRO A 252 -27.59 15.57 6.31
C PRO A 252 -27.55 15.61 4.80
N ALA A 253 -28.71 15.66 4.16
CA ALA A 253 -28.79 15.89 2.72
C ALA A 253 -27.76 17.00 2.44
N PRO A 254 -26.76 16.75 1.57
CA PRO A 254 -25.86 17.80 1.12
C PRO A 254 -26.76 19.00 0.78
N PRO A 255 -26.37 20.25 1.10
CA PRO A 255 -27.13 21.40 0.61
C PRO A 255 -27.46 21.14 -0.85
N SER A 256 -28.76 21.12 -1.18
CA SER A 256 -29.28 20.62 -2.47
C SER A 256 -28.39 21.10 -3.62
N GLY A 257 -27.62 20.20 -4.24
CA GLY A 257 -26.71 20.51 -5.35
C GLY A 257 -25.20 20.42 -5.07
N TYR A 258 -24.75 20.22 -3.83
CA TYR A 258 -23.32 19.98 -3.55
C TYR A 258 -22.90 18.55 -3.88
N THR A 259 -21.88 18.39 -4.74
CA THR A 259 -21.24 17.10 -5.03
C THR A 259 -19.73 17.26 -4.96
N GLY A 260 -19.03 16.24 -4.44
CA GLY A 260 -17.57 16.18 -4.38
C GLY A 260 -16.97 16.33 -2.98
N ILE A 261 -15.64 16.47 -2.93
CA ILE A 261 -14.86 16.51 -1.69
C ILE A 261 -14.22 17.90 -1.54
N PRO A 262 -14.31 18.57 -0.38
CA PRO A 262 -13.57 19.81 -0.12
C PRO A 262 -12.06 19.54 -0.14
N THR A 263 -11.30 20.37 -0.84
CA THR A 263 -9.83 20.30 -0.85
C THR A 263 -9.23 21.71 -0.74
N PHE A 264 -7.97 21.81 -0.37
CA PHE A 264 -7.22 23.06 -0.51
C PHE A 264 -5.75 22.76 -0.79
N LYS A 265 -5.09 23.71 -1.44
CA LYS A 265 -3.64 23.70 -1.63
C LYS A 265 -3.00 24.76 -0.75
N VAL A 266 -1.79 24.49 -0.28
CA VAL A 266 -0.95 25.49 0.40
C VAL A 266 -0.18 26.25 -0.69
N CYS A 267 -0.34 27.56 -0.74
CA CYS A 267 0.24 28.41 -1.78
C CYS A 267 1.43 29.22 -1.30
N GLU A 268 1.43 29.69 -0.05
CA GLU A 268 2.54 30.47 0.50
C GLU A 268 2.76 30.08 1.95
N VAL A 269 4.01 30.03 2.36
CA VAL A 269 4.41 29.83 3.75
C VAL A 269 5.44 30.90 4.06
N ALA A 270 5.23 31.64 5.14
CA ALA A 270 6.25 32.43 5.80
C ALA A 270 6.72 31.66 7.03
N LYS A 271 7.99 31.27 7.06
CA LYS A 271 8.54 30.39 8.11
C LYS A 271 8.20 30.92 9.50
N ASP A 272 7.67 30.04 10.34
CA ASP A 272 7.28 30.30 11.74
C ASP A 272 6.27 31.44 11.93
N ALA A 273 5.63 31.89 10.85
CA ALA A 273 4.73 33.04 10.87
C ALA A 273 3.34 32.69 10.34
N THR A 274 3.20 32.37 9.05
CA THR A 274 1.90 32.18 8.41
C THR A 274 1.92 31.13 7.32
N ALA A 275 0.75 30.55 7.03
CA ALA A 275 0.52 29.72 5.86
C ALA A 275 -0.74 30.19 5.12
N THR A 276 -0.62 30.41 3.83
CA THR A 276 -1.71 30.80 2.92
C THR A 276 -2.18 29.57 2.15
N ILE A 277 -3.48 29.33 2.16
CA ILE A 277 -4.15 28.27 1.41
C ILE A 277 -5.08 28.85 0.35
N VAL A 278 -5.39 28.04 -0.66
CA VAL A 278 -6.47 28.30 -1.62
C VAL A 278 -7.46 27.13 -1.57
N THR A 279 -8.71 27.43 -1.22
CA THR A 279 -9.79 26.44 -1.08
C THR A 279 -10.36 26.02 -2.42
N SER A 280 -10.89 24.81 -2.50
CA SER A 280 -11.55 24.27 -3.68
C SER A 280 -12.68 23.35 -3.26
N ASN A 281 -13.84 23.52 -3.90
CA ASN A 281 -15.03 22.70 -3.70
C ASN A 281 -15.49 22.65 -2.23
N PHE A 282 -15.37 23.77 -1.51
CA PHE A 282 -15.93 23.88 -0.16
C PHE A 282 -17.45 24.08 -0.29
N PRO A 283 -18.29 23.28 0.40
CA PRO A 283 -19.73 23.42 0.35
C PRO A 283 -20.17 24.82 0.76
N PRO A 284 -21.10 25.47 0.01
CA PRO A 284 -21.59 26.81 0.34
C PRO A 284 -22.22 26.91 1.73
N GLY A 285 -22.11 28.07 2.36
CA GLY A 285 -22.77 28.41 3.62
C GLY A 285 -22.25 27.64 4.84
N GLN A 286 -21.02 27.17 4.80
CA GLN A 286 -20.40 26.37 5.85
C GLN A 286 -19.31 27.14 6.59
N THR A 287 -19.19 26.87 7.89
CA THR A 287 -18.10 27.39 8.73
C THR A 287 -17.16 26.26 9.11
N PHE A 288 -15.89 26.38 8.72
CA PHE A 288 -14.85 25.43 9.06
C PHE A 288 -13.94 26.01 10.14
N ASN A 289 -13.70 25.24 11.19
CA ASN A 289 -12.61 25.51 12.12
C ASN A 289 -11.29 25.05 11.50
N VAL A 290 -10.26 25.89 11.58
CA VAL A 290 -8.93 25.59 11.03
C VAL A 290 -7.98 25.27 12.16
N THR A 291 -7.32 24.12 12.06
CA THR A 291 -6.32 23.66 13.02
C THR A 291 -4.98 23.36 12.35
N MET A 292 -3.90 23.60 13.09
CA MET A 292 -2.55 23.18 12.71
C MET A 292 -1.96 22.27 13.79
N GLY A 293 -1.23 21.24 13.39
CA GLY A 293 -0.62 20.29 14.29
C GLY A 293 0.66 19.68 13.73
N PRO A 294 1.34 18.82 14.53
CA PRO A 294 2.51 18.08 14.07
C PRO A 294 2.24 17.31 12.77
N MET A 295 3.28 17.09 11.97
CA MET A 295 3.17 16.27 10.75
C MET A 295 2.59 14.89 11.07
N TYR A 296 1.84 14.31 10.11
CA TYR A 296 1.13 13.02 10.21
C TYR A 296 -0.12 12.99 11.11
N THR A 297 -0.49 14.11 11.73
CA THR A 297 -1.75 14.21 12.51
C THR A 297 -2.96 14.56 11.65
N SER A 298 -2.74 14.98 10.39
CA SER A 298 -3.77 15.56 9.53
C SER A 298 -4.49 16.75 10.19
N GLY A 299 -3.84 17.44 11.12
CA GLY A 299 -4.41 18.55 11.90
C GLY A 299 -5.46 18.14 12.95
N ILE A 300 -5.66 16.84 13.19
CA ILE A 300 -6.58 16.35 14.22
C ILE A 300 -6.03 16.69 15.60
N ASN A 301 -6.89 17.25 16.47
CA ASN A 301 -6.51 17.76 17.79
C ASN A 301 -5.37 18.80 17.75
N GLY A 302 -5.19 19.49 16.62
CA GLY A 302 -4.24 20.57 16.47
C GLY A 302 -4.67 21.86 17.16
N TYR A 303 -3.77 22.83 17.21
CA TYR A 303 -4.04 24.17 17.70
C TYR A 303 -4.97 24.90 16.72
N VAL A 304 -6.02 25.54 17.25
CA VAL A 304 -6.94 26.34 16.45
C VAL A 304 -6.23 27.61 15.97
N VAL A 305 -6.26 27.86 14.66
CA VAL A 305 -5.57 29.01 14.03
C VAL A 305 -6.53 29.96 13.32
N GLY A 306 -7.82 29.63 13.24
CA GLY A 306 -8.83 30.50 12.66
C GLY A 306 -10.04 29.73 12.14
N THR A 307 -10.84 30.41 11.33
CA THR A 307 -12.06 29.85 10.72
C THR A 307 -12.17 30.24 9.25
N ILE A 308 -12.84 29.42 8.45
CA ILE A 308 -13.23 29.70 7.06
C ILE A 308 -14.75 29.78 7.00
N ASN A 309 -15.29 30.84 6.42
CA ASN A 309 -16.68 30.88 5.99
C ASN A 309 -16.72 30.70 4.47
N SER A 310 -17.27 29.58 4.00
CA SER A 310 -17.25 29.22 2.58
C SER A 310 -18.17 30.06 1.70
N GLY A 311 -19.04 30.90 2.26
CA GLY A 311 -19.88 31.82 1.49
C GLY A 311 -20.71 31.11 0.42
N ASP A 312 -20.53 31.49 -0.84
CA ASP A 312 -21.17 30.87 -2.01
C ASP A 312 -20.49 29.59 -2.52
N GLY A 313 -19.44 29.12 -1.84
CA GLY A 313 -18.62 27.96 -2.22
C GLY A 313 -17.52 28.27 -3.23
N SER A 314 -17.33 29.53 -3.61
CA SER A 314 -16.23 29.95 -4.47
C SER A 314 -14.85 29.73 -3.81
N SER A 315 -13.82 29.58 -4.64
CA SER A 315 -12.44 29.42 -4.19
C SER A 315 -11.97 30.68 -3.46
N GLN A 316 -11.46 30.52 -2.25
CA GLN A 316 -10.94 31.60 -1.40
C GLN A 316 -9.44 31.43 -1.17
N ARG A 317 -8.68 32.53 -1.16
CA ARG A 317 -7.29 32.58 -0.71
C ARG A 317 -7.25 33.13 0.71
N LEU A 318 -6.76 32.35 1.67
CA LEU A 318 -6.84 32.63 3.10
C LEU A 318 -5.50 32.37 3.78
N THR A 319 -5.10 33.24 4.71
CA THR A 319 -3.83 33.16 5.43
C THR A 319 -4.08 32.93 6.91
N PHE A 320 -3.40 31.94 7.48
CA PHE A 320 -3.52 31.55 8.88
C PHE A 320 -2.17 31.67 9.61
N PRO A 321 -2.16 32.16 10.86
CA PRO A 321 -0.94 32.18 11.66
C PRO A 321 -0.49 30.75 12.02
N ILE A 322 0.81 30.51 11.99
CA ILE A 322 1.41 29.29 12.53
C ILE A 322 1.48 29.43 14.07
N PRO A 323 0.92 28.48 14.84
CA PRO A 323 1.01 28.51 16.30
C PRO A 323 2.46 28.51 16.77
N SER A 324 2.78 29.28 17.81
CA SER A 324 4.14 29.34 18.36
C SER A 324 4.65 28.00 18.88
N GLN A 325 3.75 27.10 19.28
CA GLN A 325 4.05 25.72 19.69
C GLN A 325 4.61 24.86 18.55
N LEU A 326 4.42 25.27 17.29
CA LEU A 326 4.93 24.58 16.11
C LEU A 326 6.14 25.29 15.49
N ALA A 327 6.61 26.40 16.08
CA ALA A 327 7.80 27.10 15.61
C ALA A 327 9.02 26.17 15.58
N GLY A 328 9.80 26.24 14.50
CA GLY A 328 10.95 25.38 14.27
C GLY A 328 10.64 23.95 13.82
N SER A 329 9.36 23.55 13.74
CA SER A 329 8.99 22.24 13.17
C SER A 329 9.27 22.23 11.67
N ASP A 330 9.93 21.20 11.13
CA ASP A 330 10.24 21.13 9.68
C ASP A 330 8.99 21.05 8.79
N ARG A 331 7.93 20.39 9.28
CA ARG A 331 6.69 20.14 8.55
C ARG A 331 5.49 20.24 9.48
N ILE A 332 4.39 20.80 8.97
CA ILE A 332 3.17 21.07 9.73
C ILE A 332 1.96 20.53 8.97
N SER A 333 1.04 19.87 9.67
CA SER A 333 -0.28 19.48 9.13
C SER A 333 -1.29 20.59 9.39
N ILE A 334 -2.17 20.86 8.43
CA ILE A 334 -3.26 21.84 8.53
C ILE A 334 -4.59 21.17 8.13
N ARG A 335 -5.67 21.52 8.82
CA ARG A 335 -7.01 20.98 8.60
C ARG A 335 -8.05 22.08 8.68
N ALA A 336 -9.05 22.02 7.79
CA ALA A 336 -10.29 22.77 7.91
C ALA A 336 -11.42 21.75 8.14
N GLN A 337 -12.24 21.93 9.18
CA GLN A 337 -13.31 20.99 9.53
C GLN A 337 -14.55 21.74 10.05
N THR A 338 -15.75 21.39 9.58
CA THR A 338 -17.00 21.93 10.17
C THR A 338 -17.28 21.33 11.56
N ALA A 339 -18.09 22.01 12.37
CA ALA A 339 -18.44 21.53 13.72
C ALA A 339 -19.52 20.43 13.73
N HIS A 340 -19.92 19.94 12.56
CA HIS A 340 -20.99 18.96 12.45
C HIS A 340 -20.55 17.59 12.98
N ALA A 341 -21.53 16.78 13.41
CA ALA A 341 -21.29 15.38 13.76
C ALA A 341 -20.67 14.58 12.59
N TYR A 342 -21.02 14.95 11.35
CA TYR A 342 -20.42 14.47 10.11
C TYR A 342 -19.79 15.66 9.38
N PRO A 343 -18.54 16.01 9.72
CA PRO A 343 -17.98 17.26 9.27
C PRO A 343 -17.55 17.17 7.81
N PHE A 344 -17.81 18.23 7.05
CA PHE A 344 -17.00 18.47 5.87
C PHE A 344 -15.59 18.78 6.33
N PHE A 345 -14.60 18.20 5.69
CA PHE A 345 -13.21 18.49 6.03
C PHE A 345 -12.31 18.44 4.82
N ALA A 346 -11.23 19.21 4.92
CA ALA A 346 -10.07 19.15 4.03
C ALA A 346 -8.83 19.20 4.92
N TYR A 347 -7.75 18.54 4.51
CA TYR A 347 -6.47 18.64 5.19
C TYR A 347 -5.34 18.60 4.19
N ASN A 348 -4.21 19.17 4.58
CA ASN A 348 -2.97 19.14 3.82
C ASN A 348 -1.79 19.29 4.79
N TRP A 349 -0.58 19.33 4.28
CA TRP A 349 0.62 19.65 5.04
C TRP A 349 1.54 20.55 4.23
N PHE A 350 2.49 21.19 4.91
CA PHE A 350 3.50 22.03 4.26
C PHE A 350 4.84 21.95 4.98
N TYR A 351 5.92 22.28 4.26
CA TYR A 351 7.22 22.57 4.86
C TYR A 351 7.16 23.94 5.52
N ASN A 352 7.63 24.05 6.75
CA ASN A 352 7.71 25.31 7.47
C ASN A 352 8.98 26.08 7.07
N ASN A 353 9.05 26.43 5.78
CA ASN A 353 10.10 27.24 5.20
C ASN A 353 9.46 28.35 4.37
N THR A 354 10.15 29.47 4.23
CA THR A 354 9.62 30.59 3.45
C THR A 354 9.59 30.21 1.97
N ALA A 355 8.39 30.10 1.40
CA ALA A 355 8.20 29.67 0.02
C ALA A 355 6.86 30.19 -0.55
N VAL A 356 6.86 30.46 -1.86
CA VAL A 356 5.65 30.67 -2.67
C VAL A 356 5.58 29.55 -3.71
N VAL A 357 4.49 28.80 -3.69
CA VAL A 357 4.24 27.58 -4.47
C VAL A 357 3.13 27.81 -5.50
N CYS A 358 2.21 28.72 -5.20
CA CYS A 358 1.18 29.28 -6.07
C CYS A 358 0.66 30.62 -5.51
#